data_AF-A0A528N5F8-F1
#
_entry.id   AF-A0A528N5F8-F1
#
_cell.length_a   1.000
_cell.length_b   1.000
_cell.length_c   1.000
_cell.angle_alpha   90.00
_cell.angle_beta   90.00
_cell.angle_gamma   90.00
#
_symmetry.space_group_name_H-M   'P 1'
#
loop_
_entity.id
_entity.type
_entity.pdbx_description
1 polymer ?
#
loop_
_entity_poly.entity_id
_entity_poly.type
_entity_poly.pdbx_seq_one_letter_code
_entity_poly.pdbx_strand_id
1 'polypeptide(L)'
;REPLPAPKSESAELKVDIVLLAAGRSSRMGGPNKLLALFDGKPLVRRSAERALGSKASGTIVVTGHQRERVRAALSGLDVTFADNPDFAEGLSSSLKAG
;
A
#
# COMPACT_ATOMS: atom_id res chain seq x y z
N ARG A 1 -25.45 48.85 7.19
CA ARG A 1 -24.20 48.10 6.95
C ARG A 1 -24.58 46.64 7.05
N GLU A 2 -24.64 45.95 5.92
CA GLU A 2 -24.96 44.52 5.86
C GLU A 2 -23.80 43.73 6.52
N PRO A 3 -24.06 42.67 7.30
CA PRO A 3 -23.01 41.87 7.88
C PRO A 3 -22.23 41.17 6.76
N LEU A 4 -20.91 41.28 6.76
CA LEU A 4 -20.07 40.51 5.85
C LEU A 4 -20.27 39.01 6.10
N PRO A 5 -20.33 38.17 5.05
CA PRO A 5 -20.46 36.73 5.22
C PRO A 5 -19.27 36.22 6.05
N ALA A 6 -19.57 35.39 7.05
CA ALA A 6 -18.56 34.70 7.85
C ALA A 6 -17.61 33.93 6.92
N PRO A 7 -16.29 33.88 7.23
CA PRO A 7 -15.36 33.08 6.45
C PRO A 7 -15.86 31.63 6.45
N LYS A 8 -16.08 31.07 5.26
CA LYS A 8 -16.35 29.64 5.10
C LYS A 8 -15.17 28.93 5.76
N SER A 9 -15.41 28.14 6.81
CA SER A 9 -14.33 27.31 7.35
C SER A 9 -13.87 26.42 6.21
N GLU A 10 -12.63 26.60 5.75
CA GLU A 10 -11.99 25.60 4.91
C GLU A 10 -12.12 24.27 5.65
N SER A 11 -13.01 23.42 5.15
CA SER A 11 -13.12 22.06 5.63
C SER A 11 -11.79 21.46 5.22
N ALA A 12 -10.89 21.25 6.17
CA ALA A 12 -9.60 20.64 5.89
C ALA A 12 -9.88 19.38 5.06
N GLU A 13 -9.42 19.36 3.79
CA GLU A 13 -9.65 18.21 2.93
C GLU A 13 -9.10 16.98 3.65
N LEU A 14 -9.99 16.01 3.92
CA LEU A 14 -9.60 14.79 4.63
C LEU A 14 -8.58 14.06 3.78
N LYS A 15 -7.33 14.03 4.25
CA LYS A 15 -6.25 13.27 3.62
C LYS A 15 -6.40 11.79 3.97
N VAL A 16 -6.49 10.95 2.95
CA VAL A 16 -6.62 9.48 3.11
C VAL A 16 -5.52 8.81 2.32
N ASP A 17 -4.67 8.06 3.00
CA ASP A 17 -3.60 7.25 2.39
C ASP A 17 -3.97 5.76 2.41
N ILE A 18 -3.38 4.99 1.49
CA ILE A 18 -3.53 3.52 1.44
C ILE A 18 -2.26 2.86 1.97
N VAL A 19 -2.40 1.90 2.88
CA VAL A 19 -1.31 1.01 3.29
C VAL A 19 -1.53 -0.38 2.70
N LEU A 20 -0.69 -0.77 1.73
CA LEU A 20 -0.68 -2.08 1.10
C LEU A 20 0.30 -3.01 1.83
N LEU A 21 -0.24 -3.95 2.60
CA LEU A 21 0.55 -4.91 3.38
C LEU A 21 1.06 -6.06 2.50
N ALA A 22 2.26 -5.90 1.95
CA ALA A 22 2.92 -6.82 1.02
C ALA A 22 4.17 -7.49 1.61
N ALA A 23 4.18 -7.74 2.93
CA ALA A 23 5.31 -8.34 3.66
C ALA A 23 5.19 -9.86 3.87
N GLY A 24 4.03 -10.44 3.57
CA GLY A 24 3.66 -11.80 3.98
C GLY A 24 4.35 -12.93 3.21
N ARG A 25 4.58 -14.06 3.91
CA ARG A 25 5.18 -15.29 3.36
C ARG A 25 4.25 -16.18 2.54
N SER A 26 2.94 -16.00 2.64
CA SER A 26 1.94 -16.91 2.05
C SER A 26 2.05 -18.39 2.50
N SER A 27 2.60 -18.66 3.69
CA SER A 27 2.97 -20.01 4.15
C SER A 27 1.81 -21.03 4.19
N ARG A 28 0.56 -20.58 4.29
CA ARG A 28 -0.64 -21.45 4.30
C ARG A 28 -1.10 -21.89 2.90
N MET A 29 -0.65 -21.22 1.84
CA MET A 29 -1.09 -21.52 0.47
C MET A 29 -0.28 -22.63 -0.20
N GLY A 30 0.78 -23.15 0.45
CA GLY A 30 1.52 -24.33 -0.04
C GLY A 30 2.23 -24.15 -1.39
N GLY A 31 2.33 -22.93 -1.90
CA GLY A 31 2.86 -22.61 -3.23
C GLY A 31 3.78 -21.38 -3.23
N PRO A 32 4.21 -20.89 -4.41
CA PRO A 32 5.02 -19.68 -4.50
C PRO A 32 4.31 -18.48 -3.85
N ASN A 33 5.08 -17.52 -3.36
CA ASN A 33 4.53 -16.36 -2.64
C ASN A 33 3.41 -15.69 -3.46
N LYS A 34 2.18 -15.70 -2.92
CA LYS A 34 0.97 -15.14 -3.57
C LYS A 34 1.17 -13.73 -4.10
N LEU A 35 2.01 -12.90 -3.45
CA LEU A 35 2.31 -11.55 -3.91
C LEU A 35 2.90 -11.51 -5.32
N LEU A 36 3.72 -12.52 -5.65
CA LEU A 36 4.43 -12.65 -6.94
C LEU A 36 3.74 -13.62 -7.89
N ALA A 37 2.66 -14.29 -7.46
CA ALA A 37 1.87 -15.14 -8.34
C ALA A 37 1.23 -14.30 -9.45
N LEU A 38 1.27 -14.83 -10.68
CA LEU A 38 0.74 -14.16 -11.85
C LEU A 38 -0.76 -14.42 -11.98
N PHE A 39 -1.51 -13.35 -12.24
CA PHE A 39 -2.90 -13.41 -12.63
C PHE A 39 -3.02 -12.58 -13.90
N ASP A 40 -3.46 -13.20 -14.99
CA ASP A 40 -3.50 -12.58 -16.32
C ASP A 40 -2.13 -11.98 -16.72
N GLY A 41 -1.05 -12.71 -16.44
CA GLY A 41 0.32 -12.31 -16.72
C GLY A 41 0.90 -11.22 -15.79
N LYS A 42 0.16 -10.71 -14.81
CA LYS A 42 0.62 -9.65 -13.90
C LYS A 42 0.74 -10.14 -12.45
N PRO A 43 1.83 -9.82 -11.71
CA PRO A 43 1.95 -10.15 -10.30
C PRO A 43 0.79 -9.56 -9.48
N LEU A 44 0.26 -10.33 -8.52
CA LEU A 44 -0.87 -9.87 -7.71
C LEU A 44 -0.58 -8.56 -6.98
N VAL A 45 0.62 -8.41 -6.40
CA VAL A 45 1.01 -7.18 -5.70
C VAL A 45 0.96 -5.96 -6.62
N ARG A 46 1.36 -6.13 -7.89
CA ARG A 46 1.31 -5.06 -8.90
C ARG A 46 -0.12 -4.69 -9.25
N ARG A 47 -1.02 -5.67 -9.42
CA ARG A 47 -2.45 -5.42 -9.64
C ARG A 47 -3.07 -4.63 -8.48
N SER A 48 -2.72 -4.97 -7.24
CA SER A 48 -3.21 -4.28 -6.05
C SER A 48 -2.68 -2.84 -5.96
N ALA A 49 -1.39 -2.62 -6.23
CA ALA A 49 -0.79 -1.30 -6.23
C ALA A 49 -1.37 -0.40 -7.33
N GLU A 50 -1.53 -0.89 -8.55
CA GLU A 50 -2.18 -0.13 -9.64
C GLU A 50 -3.62 0.29 -9.27
N ARG A 51 -4.38 -0.59 -8.59
CA ARG A 51 -5.72 -0.26 -8.10
C ARG A 51 -5.70 0.81 -7.00
N ALA A 52 -4.72 0.77 -6.10
CA ALA A 52 -4.55 1.78 -5.06
C ALA A 52 -4.21 3.15 -5.68
N LEU A 53 -3.31 3.18 -6.66
CA LEU A 53 -2.93 4.40 -7.38
C LEU A 53 -4.04 4.96 -8.27
N GLY A 54 -4.95 4.11 -8.75
CA GLY A 54 -6.15 4.54 -9.46
C GLY A 54 -7.26 5.10 -8.56
N SER A 55 -7.05 5.16 -7.24
CA SER A 55 -8.04 5.67 -6.29
C SER A 55 -7.91 7.19 -6.05
N LYS A 56 -8.77 7.74 -5.17
CA LYS A 56 -8.67 9.13 -4.70
C LYS A 56 -7.76 9.29 -3.46
N ALA A 57 -7.04 8.24 -3.08
CA ALA A 57 -6.10 8.32 -1.97
C ALA A 57 -4.97 9.30 -2.29
N SER A 58 -4.51 10.01 -1.27
CA SER A 58 -3.44 10.99 -1.38
C SER A 58 -2.06 10.34 -1.58
N GLY A 59 -1.93 9.05 -1.29
CA GLY A 59 -0.69 8.32 -1.38
C GLY A 59 -0.89 6.82 -1.14
N THR A 60 0.10 6.03 -1.54
CA THR A 60 0.13 4.58 -1.30
C THR A 60 1.47 4.19 -0.69
N ILE A 61 1.42 3.64 0.52
CA ILE A 61 2.54 3.04 1.24
C ILE A 61 2.48 1.52 1.03
N VAL A 62 3.56 0.93 0.55
CA VAL A 62 3.70 -0.52 0.39
C VAL A 62 4.66 -1.04 1.44
N VAL A 63 4.14 -1.82 2.38
CA VAL A 63 4.94 -2.49 3.40
C VAL A 63 5.52 -3.77 2.82
N THR A 64 6.85 -3.86 2.74
CA THR A 64 7.57 -5.05 2.24
C THR A 64 8.24 -5.82 3.38
N GLY A 65 8.57 -7.08 3.14
CA GLY A 65 9.18 -7.95 4.14
C GLY A 65 9.77 -9.19 3.47
N HIS A 66 9.08 -10.32 3.55
CA HIS A 66 9.52 -11.53 2.87
C HIS A 66 9.68 -11.29 1.35
N GLN A 67 10.87 -11.59 0.80
CA GLN A 67 11.22 -11.37 -0.60
C GLN A 67 11.11 -9.91 -1.08
N ARG A 68 11.41 -8.94 -0.21
CA ARG A 68 11.33 -7.49 -0.49
C ARG A 68 11.87 -7.08 -1.87
N GLU A 69 13.03 -7.58 -2.28
CA GLU A 69 13.66 -7.19 -3.56
C GLU A 69 12.79 -7.58 -4.75
N ARG A 70 12.20 -8.79 -4.70
CA ARG A 70 11.31 -9.28 -5.76
C ARG A 70 10.00 -8.51 -5.79
N VAL A 71 9.48 -8.13 -4.62
CA VAL A 71 8.26 -7.32 -4.50
C VAL A 71 8.50 -5.89 -5.04
N ARG A 72 9.61 -5.25 -4.66
CA ARG A 72 10.02 -3.94 -5.16
C ARG A 72 10.23 -3.96 -6.68
N ALA A 73 10.90 -4.99 -7.21
CA ALA A 73 11.06 -5.17 -8.66
C ALA A 73 9.70 -5.31 -9.38
N ALA A 74 8.76 -6.06 -8.82
CA ALA A 74 7.41 -6.20 -9.38
C ALA A 74 6.60 -4.88 -9.38
N LEU A 75 7.01 -3.90 -8.58
CA LEU A 75 6.37 -2.58 -8.45
C LEU A 75 7.19 -1.45 -9.09
N SER A 76 8.27 -1.79 -9.83
CA SER A 76 9.09 -0.80 -10.51
C SER A 76 8.24 0.08 -11.45
N GLY A 77 8.49 1.39 -11.40
CA GLY A 77 7.79 2.41 -12.19
C GLY A 77 6.42 2.83 -11.65
N LEU A 78 5.99 2.32 -10.48
CA LEU A 78 4.79 2.81 -9.80
C LEU A 78 5.15 3.88 -8.75
N ASP A 79 4.30 4.90 -8.62
CA ASP A 79 4.46 5.99 -7.66
C ASP A 79 4.01 5.55 -6.26
N VAL A 80 4.84 4.75 -5.59
CA VAL A 80 4.55 4.21 -4.25
C VAL A 80 5.71 4.50 -3.29
N THR A 81 5.38 4.72 -2.03
CA THR A 81 6.35 4.80 -0.94
C THR A 81 6.56 3.41 -0.36
N PHE A 82 7.80 2.98 -0.15
CA PHE A 82 8.09 1.70 0.47
C PHE A 82 8.42 1.84 1.95
N ALA A 83 7.80 0.99 2.77
CA ALA A 83 8.19 0.75 4.15
C ALA A 83 8.69 -0.69 4.29
N ASP A 84 9.79 -0.91 5.00
CA ASP A 84 10.33 -2.26 5.22
C ASP A 84 9.97 -2.75 6.63
N ASN A 85 9.36 -3.93 6.71
CA ASN A 85 9.10 -4.63 7.96
C ASN A 85 10.04 -5.85 8.07
N PRO A 86 11.19 -5.75 8.76
CA PRO A 86 12.04 -6.91 9.02
C PRO A 86 11.35 -7.97 9.89
N ASP A 87 10.41 -7.55 10.74
CA ASP A 87 9.66 -8.39 11.68
C ASP A 87 8.36 -8.95 11.08
N PHE A 88 8.32 -9.14 9.76
CA PHE A 88 7.15 -9.66 9.04
C PHE A 88 6.69 -11.05 9.52
N ALA A 89 7.56 -11.78 10.22
CA ALA A 89 7.25 -13.08 10.78
C ALA A 89 6.32 -13.00 12.01
N GLU A 90 6.25 -11.85 12.70
CA GLU A 90 5.41 -11.63 13.89
C GLU A 90 3.92 -11.46 13.54
N GLY A 91 3.59 -11.26 12.26
CA GLY A 91 2.23 -11.25 11.75
C GLY A 91 1.79 -9.92 11.13
N LEU A 92 0.48 -9.73 11.01
CA LEU A 92 -0.10 -8.57 10.31
C LEU A 92 0.11 -7.27 11.10
N SER A 93 0.09 -7.34 12.43
CA SER A 93 0.23 -6.17 13.31
C SER A 93 1.60 -5.51 13.22
N SER A 94 2.70 -6.27 13.08
CA SER A 94 4.03 -5.68 12.85
C SER A 94 4.08 -4.93 11.51
N SER A 95 3.37 -5.43 10.50
CA SER A 95 3.30 -4.76 9.19
C SER A 95 2.48 -3.48 9.23
N LEU A 96 1.40 -3.44 10.01
CA LEU A 96 0.62 -2.21 10.23
C LEU A 96 1.37 -1.15 11.03
N LYS A 97 2.30 -1.53 11.91
CA LYS A 97 3.14 -0.55 12.64
C LYS A 97 4.22 0.08 11.74
N ALA A 98 4.66 -0.65 10.73
CA ALA A 98 5.75 -0.24 9.86
C ALA A 98 5.33 0.71 8.73
N GLY A 99 4.06 0.68 8.32
CA GLY A 99 3.50 1.52 7.25
C GLY A 99 2.56 2.57 7.79
#